data_AF-A0A550GIM8-F1
#
_entry.id   AF-A0A550GIM8-F1
#
_cell.length_a   1.000
_cell.length_b   1.000
_cell.length_c   1.000
_cell.angle_alpha   90.00
_cell.angle_beta   90.00
_cell.angle_gamma   90.00
#
_symmetry.space_group_name_H-M   'P 1'
#
loop_
_entity.id
_entity.type
_entity.pdbx_description
1 polymer ?
#
loop_
_entity_poly.entity_id
_entity_poly.type
_entity_poly.pdbx_seq_one_letter_code
_entity_poly.pdbx_strand_id
1 'polypeptide(L)'
;MKPRSIIVLTIVLAFALTAMSLNAARPLGDEVSEEDAAVEKALDFVRHCPTYLFDGMPETVKVVDTIIMESYPVQYVVIIEFDSRHAGFGDRTGQVLAQVITPHRAGVKVVEGEVVVAILDDVWDMVNQEYMEVFDDVDPDTPVVNDNTGNTILTPERAVEIAVEYAILNFRELDGVTAPEGWEVEDLTPEGLLGASKARYTDEAWTVDASWAVVWKPVYTVEINYGGEGGFHWKGTVDQDGNVAEME
;
A
#
# COMPACT_ATOMS: atom_id res chain seq x y z
N MET A 1 9.05 48.37 56.07
CA MET A 1 9.04 46.94 55.67
C MET A 1 8.34 46.81 54.32
N LYS A 2 8.94 46.02 53.41
CA LYS A 2 8.68 45.94 51.97
C LYS A 2 7.27 45.43 51.60
N PRO A 3 6.72 45.83 50.43
CA PRO A 3 5.62 45.10 49.79
C PRO A 3 6.14 43.78 49.19
N ARG A 4 5.40 42.68 49.37
CA ARG A 4 5.52 41.42 48.62
C ARG A 4 4.30 41.33 47.72
N SER A 5 4.43 41.66 46.44
CA SER A 5 4.49 40.69 45.33
C SER A 5 3.24 39.84 45.17
N ILE A 6 2.27 40.31 44.37
CA ILE A 6 1.41 39.47 43.50
C ILE A 6 1.24 40.24 42.19
N ILE A 7 2.25 40.17 41.32
CA ILE A 7 2.17 40.47 39.89
C ILE A 7 2.95 39.34 39.23
N VAL A 8 2.33 38.19 38.99
CA VAL A 8 2.69 37.21 37.96
C VAL A 8 1.53 36.21 37.86
N LEU A 9 0.44 36.51 37.14
CA LEU A 9 -0.40 35.47 36.53
C LEU A 9 -1.43 36.03 35.53
N THR A 10 -0.99 36.79 34.52
CA THR A 10 -1.91 37.19 33.44
C THR A 10 -1.21 37.44 32.09
N ILE A 11 0.03 36.93 31.92
CA ILE A 11 0.82 37.10 30.68
C ILE A 11 1.32 35.74 30.17
N VAL A 12 0.49 34.70 30.27
CA VAL A 12 0.73 33.41 29.57
C VAL A 12 -0.44 33.03 28.65
N LEU A 13 -1.62 33.64 28.82
CA LEU A 13 -2.79 33.35 27.99
C LEU A 13 -2.89 34.19 26.70
N ALA A 14 -1.94 35.11 26.44
CA ALA A 14 -1.96 35.98 25.25
C ALA A 14 -0.92 35.61 24.17
N PHE A 15 0.00 34.66 24.44
CA PHE A 15 1.00 34.21 23.46
C PHE A 15 0.67 32.87 22.78
N ALA A 16 -0.41 32.20 23.19
CA ALA A 16 -0.90 31.00 22.50
C ALA A 16 -1.86 31.33 21.33
N LEU A 17 -2.17 32.61 21.08
CA LEU A 17 -3.16 33.05 20.06
C LEU A 17 -2.54 33.79 18.86
N THR A 18 -1.22 33.90 18.77
CA THR A 18 -0.55 34.50 17.59
C THR A 18 -0.04 33.47 16.56
N ALA A 19 -0.18 32.17 16.82
CA ALA A 19 0.06 31.14 15.80
C ALA A 19 -1.21 30.69 15.05
N MET A 20 -2.40 31.11 15.50
CA MET A 20 -3.69 30.83 14.85
C MET A 20 -4.46 32.12 14.58
N SER A 21 -3.90 33.02 13.76
CA SER A 21 -4.68 34.11 13.15
C SER A 21 -4.05 34.73 11.90
N LEU A 22 -2.94 34.17 11.38
CA LEU A 22 -2.37 34.53 10.09
C LEU A 22 -2.53 33.41 9.06
N ASN A 23 -3.77 32.94 8.88
CA ASN A 23 -4.16 32.25 7.65
C ASN A 23 -5.62 32.52 7.27
N ALA A 24 -6.16 33.67 7.70
CA ALA A 24 -7.35 34.23 7.09
C ALA A 24 -6.93 35.03 5.86
N ALA A 25 -7.34 34.55 4.68
CA ALA A 25 -7.05 35.06 3.33
C ALA A 25 -5.82 34.45 2.61
N ARG A 26 -5.93 33.17 2.25
CA ARG A 26 -5.50 32.74 0.91
C ARG A 26 -6.75 32.57 0.05
N PRO A 27 -6.77 33.08 -1.20
CA PRO A 27 -7.84 32.76 -2.11
C PRO A 27 -7.87 31.23 -2.29
N LEU A 28 -9.08 30.66 -2.20
CA LEU A 28 -9.40 29.25 -2.44
C LEU A 28 -9.04 28.92 -3.91
N GLY A 29 -7.77 28.64 -4.16
CA GLY A 29 -7.31 27.96 -5.36
C GLY A 29 -7.31 26.47 -5.05
N ASP A 30 -7.82 25.67 -5.97
CA ASP A 30 -7.91 24.20 -5.91
C ASP A 30 -6.79 23.59 -5.06
N GLU A 31 -7.12 23.10 -3.86
CA GLU A 31 -6.26 22.16 -3.17
C GLU A 31 -6.25 20.90 -4.04
N VAL A 32 -5.13 20.70 -4.76
CA VAL A 32 -4.87 19.44 -5.46
C VAL A 32 -4.94 18.34 -4.42
N SER A 33 -5.80 17.33 -4.64
CA SER A 33 -5.92 16.24 -3.67
C SER A 33 -4.57 15.50 -3.53
N GLU A 34 -4.30 14.91 -2.37
CA GLU A 34 -3.06 14.12 -2.19
C GLU A 34 -2.98 12.96 -3.19
N GLU A 35 -4.13 12.42 -3.59
CA GLU A 35 -4.25 11.44 -4.67
C GLU A 35 -3.81 12.02 -6.02
N ASP A 36 -4.35 13.17 -6.42
CA ASP A 36 -3.97 13.84 -7.68
C ASP A 36 -2.46 14.16 -7.71
N ALA A 37 -1.91 14.59 -6.58
CA ALA A 37 -0.48 14.85 -6.44
C ALA A 37 0.35 13.57 -6.57
N ALA A 38 -0.10 12.45 -5.99
CA ALA A 38 0.53 11.15 -6.15
C ALA A 38 0.46 10.65 -7.60
N VAL A 39 -0.68 10.84 -8.27
CA VAL A 39 -0.86 10.51 -9.68
C VAL A 39 0.09 11.32 -10.56
N GLU A 40 0.20 12.63 -10.34
CA GLU A 40 1.13 13.50 -11.07
C GLU A 40 2.58 13.04 -10.88
N LYS A 41 2.97 12.75 -9.63
CA LYS A 41 4.31 12.26 -9.29
C LYS A 41 4.61 10.91 -9.96
N ALA A 42 3.67 9.98 -9.96
CA ALA A 42 3.82 8.68 -10.59
C ALA A 42 3.96 8.80 -12.12
N LEU A 43 3.14 9.64 -12.76
CA LEU A 43 3.22 9.91 -14.19
C LEU A 43 4.55 10.57 -14.57
N ASP A 44 5.02 11.53 -13.77
CA ASP A 44 6.31 12.18 -13.97
C ASP A 44 7.45 11.15 -13.91
N PHE A 45 7.44 10.26 -12.90
CA PHE A 45 8.41 9.18 -12.77
C PHE A 45 8.42 8.24 -13.99
N VAL A 46 7.25 7.74 -14.41
CA VAL A 46 7.15 6.84 -15.58
C VAL A 46 7.68 7.53 -16.84
N ARG A 47 7.34 8.81 -17.05
CA ARG A 47 7.78 9.58 -18.23
C ARG A 47 9.28 9.85 -18.27
N HIS A 48 9.96 9.78 -17.13
CA HIS A 48 11.40 9.96 -17.01
C HIS A 48 12.17 8.66 -16.79
N CYS A 49 11.49 7.51 -16.72
CA CYS A 49 12.18 6.23 -16.56
C CYS A 49 12.92 5.83 -17.85
N PRO A 50 14.05 5.10 -17.76
CA PRO A 50 14.80 4.68 -18.93
C PRO A 50 13.99 3.85 -19.92
N THR A 51 13.05 3.02 -19.44
CA THR A 51 12.22 2.20 -20.34
C THR A 51 11.38 3.08 -21.27
N TYR A 52 10.70 4.07 -20.70
CA TYR A 52 9.83 4.98 -21.43
C TYR A 52 10.62 5.99 -22.28
N LEU A 53 11.71 6.56 -21.76
CA LEU A 53 12.52 7.54 -22.49
C LEU A 53 13.17 6.96 -23.75
N PHE A 54 13.50 5.67 -23.72
CA PHE A 54 14.11 5.02 -24.87
C PHE A 54 13.16 4.97 -26.07
N ASP A 55 11.91 4.55 -25.88
CA ASP A 55 10.99 4.31 -26.98
C ASP A 55 9.49 4.27 -26.64
N GLY A 56 9.09 4.80 -25.49
CA GLY A 56 7.69 4.94 -25.09
C GLY A 56 6.87 5.77 -26.07
N MET A 57 5.57 5.49 -26.11
CA MET A 57 4.57 6.14 -26.98
C MET A 57 3.69 7.09 -26.15
N PRO A 58 3.93 8.41 -26.21
CA PRO A 58 3.23 9.38 -25.36
C PRO A 58 1.71 9.37 -25.45
N GLU A 59 1.17 9.02 -26.60
CA GLU A 59 -0.26 8.92 -26.87
C GLU A 59 -0.96 7.75 -26.18
N THR A 60 -0.20 6.79 -25.65
CA THR A 60 -0.73 5.56 -25.03
C THR A 60 -0.73 5.59 -23.51
N VAL A 61 -0.06 6.58 -22.90
CA VAL A 61 0.07 6.69 -21.45
C VAL A 61 -1.30 6.97 -20.83
N LYS A 62 -1.74 6.09 -19.93
CA LYS A 62 -2.98 6.25 -19.17
C LYS A 62 -2.81 5.73 -17.75
N VAL A 63 -3.39 6.45 -16.79
CA VAL A 63 -3.62 5.92 -15.44
C VAL A 63 -4.86 5.06 -15.53
N VAL A 64 -4.75 3.78 -15.19
CA VAL A 64 -5.87 2.83 -15.26
C VAL A 64 -6.48 2.54 -13.90
N ASP A 65 -5.76 2.79 -12.82
CA ASP A 65 -6.25 2.62 -11.45
C ASP A 65 -5.36 3.40 -10.45
N THR A 66 -5.92 3.76 -9.31
CA THR A 66 -5.21 4.37 -8.17
C THR A 66 -5.72 3.72 -6.90
N ILE A 67 -4.86 2.97 -6.22
CA ILE A 67 -5.19 2.26 -4.99
C ILE A 67 -4.65 3.07 -3.83
N ILE A 68 -5.53 3.47 -2.91
CA ILE A 68 -5.15 4.10 -1.64
C ILE A 68 -4.91 2.98 -0.63
N MET A 69 -3.72 2.94 -0.04
CA MET A 69 -3.42 1.99 1.03
C MET A 69 -3.87 2.58 2.37
N GLU A 70 -4.59 1.79 3.16
CA GLU A 70 -4.97 2.14 4.54
C GLU A 70 -3.75 2.06 5.48
N SER A 71 -2.82 2.99 5.35
CA SER A 71 -1.58 3.07 6.14
C SER A 71 -1.24 4.51 6.48
N TYR A 72 -0.43 4.74 7.52
CA TYR A 72 0.15 6.04 7.85
C TYR A 72 1.69 6.04 7.70
N PRO A 73 2.28 6.97 6.93
CA PRO A 73 1.60 7.94 6.07
C PRO A 73 0.79 7.25 4.96
N VAL A 74 -0.21 7.95 4.42
CA VAL A 74 -1.02 7.45 3.30
C VAL A 74 -0.10 7.10 2.14
N GLN A 75 -0.33 5.92 1.56
CA GLN A 75 0.42 5.44 0.42
C GLN A 75 -0.54 5.27 -0.75
N TYR A 76 -0.07 5.69 -1.92
CA TYR A 76 -0.81 5.55 -3.16
C TYR A 76 -0.08 4.58 -4.06
N VAL A 77 -0.81 3.66 -4.66
CA VAL A 77 -0.30 2.76 -5.67
C VAL A 77 -1.01 3.10 -6.97
N VAL A 78 -0.31 3.81 -7.85
CA VAL A 78 -0.83 4.32 -9.12
C VAL A 78 -0.47 3.33 -10.23
N ILE A 79 -1.48 2.91 -10.97
CA ILE A 79 -1.33 1.94 -12.06
C ILE A 79 -1.34 2.68 -13.38
N ILE A 80 -0.25 2.57 -14.12
CA ILE A 80 -0.04 3.28 -15.39
C ILE A 80 0.21 2.25 -16.49
N GLU A 81 -0.50 2.37 -17.59
CA GLU A 81 -0.23 1.60 -18.80
C GLU A 81 0.34 2.52 -19.89
N PHE A 82 1.28 2.01 -20.67
CA PHE A 82 1.83 2.67 -21.86
C PHE A 82 2.42 1.63 -22.81
N ASP A 83 2.52 1.97 -24.09
CA ASP A 83 3.19 1.15 -25.09
C ASP A 83 4.61 1.67 -25.37
N SER A 84 5.55 0.75 -25.60
CA SER A 84 6.87 1.02 -26.17
C SER A 84 6.98 0.47 -27.59
N ARG A 85 7.82 1.09 -28.43
CA ARG A 85 8.01 0.64 -29.83
C ARG A 85 8.79 -0.67 -29.96
N HIS A 86 9.51 -1.07 -28.93
CA HIS A 86 10.28 -2.32 -28.87
C HIS A 86 10.08 -3.01 -27.52
N ALA A 87 10.35 -4.30 -27.50
CA ALA A 87 10.37 -5.08 -26.28
C ALA A 87 11.60 -4.79 -25.41
N GLY A 88 11.47 -5.08 -24.11
CA GLY A 88 12.54 -5.02 -23.12
C GLY A 88 12.46 -3.81 -22.20
N PHE A 89 13.40 -3.75 -21.25
CA PHE A 89 13.38 -2.79 -20.14
C PHE A 89 14.67 -1.97 -20.08
N GLY A 90 14.62 -0.81 -19.43
CA GLY A 90 15.78 0.04 -19.17
C GLY A 90 16.33 0.77 -20.41
N ASP A 91 17.57 1.24 -20.33
CA ASP A 91 18.29 1.74 -21.51
C ASP A 91 18.83 0.56 -22.33
N ARG A 92 18.41 0.51 -23.60
CA ARG A 92 18.73 -0.56 -24.55
C ARG A 92 19.67 -0.11 -25.65
N THR A 93 20.38 1.00 -25.45
CA THR A 93 21.31 1.56 -26.44
C THR A 93 22.37 0.54 -26.84
N GLY A 94 22.51 0.29 -28.14
CA GLY A 94 23.49 -0.66 -28.69
C GLY A 94 23.03 -2.11 -28.73
N GLN A 95 21.81 -2.42 -28.28
CA GLN A 95 21.23 -3.76 -28.38
C GLN A 95 20.48 -3.96 -29.72
N VAL A 96 20.37 -5.21 -30.16
CA VAL A 96 19.50 -5.59 -31.28
C VAL A 96 18.08 -5.80 -30.75
N LEU A 97 17.12 -5.04 -31.26
CA LEU A 97 15.77 -4.97 -30.69
C LEU A 97 14.71 -5.61 -31.58
N ALA A 98 13.74 -6.26 -30.94
CA ALA A 98 12.53 -6.71 -31.59
C ALA A 98 11.66 -5.51 -31.98
N GLN A 99 11.26 -5.42 -33.25
CA GLN A 99 10.41 -4.36 -33.78
C GLN A 99 8.93 -4.68 -33.50
N VAL A 100 8.56 -4.71 -32.22
CA VAL A 100 7.21 -5.04 -31.77
C VAL A 100 6.74 -4.01 -30.75
N ILE A 101 5.54 -3.47 -30.98
CA ILE A 101 4.88 -2.62 -30.01
C ILE A 101 4.59 -3.48 -28.79
N THR A 102 5.17 -3.09 -27.65
CA THR A 102 5.08 -3.84 -26.40
C THR A 102 4.27 -3.04 -25.40
N PRO A 103 3.09 -3.54 -25.00
CA PRO A 103 2.33 -2.92 -23.93
C PRO A 103 3.04 -3.17 -22.60
N HIS A 104 3.09 -2.13 -21.78
CA HIS A 104 3.67 -2.16 -20.45
C HIS A 104 2.64 -1.72 -19.40
N ARG A 105 2.73 -2.30 -18.21
CA ARG A 105 1.96 -1.90 -17.03
C ARG A 105 2.91 -1.64 -15.87
N ALA A 106 2.93 -0.39 -15.42
CA ALA A 106 3.72 0.09 -14.30
C ALA A 106 2.85 0.19 -13.04
N GLY A 107 3.32 -0.39 -11.95
CA GLY A 107 2.82 -0.16 -10.60
C GLY A 107 3.75 0.78 -9.86
N VAL A 108 3.30 2.00 -9.56
CA VAL A 108 4.13 3.04 -8.93
C VAL A 108 3.57 3.39 -7.56
N LYS A 109 4.35 3.12 -6.51
CA LYS A 109 4.01 3.46 -5.14
C LYS A 109 4.59 4.82 -4.75
N VAL A 110 3.71 5.71 -4.31
CA VAL A 110 4.04 7.05 -3.83
C VAL A 110 3.72 7.13 -2.34
N VAL A 111 4.69 7.58 -1.56
CA VAL A 111 4.58 7.77 -0.11
C VAL A 111 5.12 9.16 0.21
N GLU A 112 4.32 9.99 0.89
CA GLU A 112 4.67 11.38 1.23
C GLU A 112 5.17 12.20 0.03
N GLY A 113 4.60 11.96 -1.16
CA GLY A 113 4.98 12.67 -2.40
C GLY A 113 6.26 12.18 -3.09
N GLU A 114 6.85 11.08 -2.62
CA GLU A 114 8.03 10.45 -3.23
C GLU A 114 7.73 9.04 -3.76
N VAL A 115 8.34 8.69 -4.90
CA VAL A 115 8.24 7.33 -5.46
C VAL A 115 9.22 6.45 -4.71
N VAL A 116 8.68 5.49 -3.95
CA VAL A 116 9.49 4.55 -3.13
C VAL A 116 9.63 3.19 -3.77
N VAL A 117 8.66 2.77 -4.60
CA VAL A 117 8.67 1.52 -5.36
C VAL A 117 8.06 1.80 -6.73
N ALA A 118 8.67 1.27 -7.78
CA ALA A 118 8.08 1.28 -9.12
C ALA A 118 8.48 0.02 -9.86
N ILE A 119 7.50 -0.72 -10.34
CA ILE A 119 7.70 -2.01 -11.00
C ILE A 119 7.00 -2.00 -12.36
N LEU A 120 7.70 -2.48 -13.38
CA LEU A 120 7.18 -2.63 -14.72
C LEU A 120 6.98 -4.10 -15.05
N ASP A 121 5.77 -4.42 -15.55
CA ASP A 121 5.35 -5.75 -15.99
C ASP A 121 5.59 -6.86 -14.96
N ASP A 122 5.49 -6.53 -13.68
CA ASP A 122 5.73 -7.44 -12.54
C ASP A 122 7.13 -8.08 -12.49
N VAL A 123 8.10 -7.62 -13.31
CA VAL A 123 9.43 -8.25 -13.41
C VAL A 123 10.59 -7.29 -13.33
N TRP A 124 10.38 -5.99 -13.58
CA TRP A 124 11.45 -5.01 -13.66
C TRP A 124 11.30 -3.93 -12.60
N ASP A 125 12.30 -3.81 -11.72
CA ASP A 125 12.41 -2.71 -10.76
C ASP A 125 12.84 -1.43 -11.51
N MET A 126 11.93 -0.49 -11.63
CA MET A 126 12.16 0.78 -12.32
C MET A 126 12.98 1.77 -11.48
N VAL A 127 13.08 1.59 -10.16
CA VAL A 127 13.91 2.44 -9.30
C VAL A 127 15.36 1.99 -9.39
N ASN A 128 15.61 0.70 -9.26
CA ASN A 128 16.96 0.12 -9.26
C ASN A 128 17.47 -0.25 -10.66
N GLN A 129 16.61 -0.26 -11.67
CA GLN A 129 16.91 -0.62 -13.06
C GLN A 129 17.47 -2.05 -13.20
N GLU A 130 16.80 -3.00 -12.56
CA GLU A 130 17.16 -4.41 -12.59
C GLU A 130 15.93 -5.32 -12.57
N TYR A 131 16.12 -6.59 -12.94
CA TYR A 131 15.06 -7.59 -12.80
C TYR A 131 14.86 -7.92 -11.32
N MET A 132 13.60 -8.08 -10.91
CA MET A 132 13.30 -8.60 -9.60
C MET A 132 13.71 -10.07 -9.50
N GLU A 133 14.26 -10.45 -8.35
CA GLU A 133 14.48 -11.86 -8.01
C GLU A 133 13.12 -12.51 -7.74
N VAL A 134 12.62 -13.29 -8.70
CA VAL A 134 11.44 -14.15 -8.49
C VAL A 134 11.90 -15.35 -7.66
N PHE A 135 11.46 -15.42 -6.39
CA PHE A 135 11.61 -16.61 -5.58
C PHE A 135 10.60 -17.66 -6.07
N ASP A 136 11.07 -18.54 -6.96
CA ASP A 136 10.28 -19.57 -7.65
C ASP A 136 9.99 -20.79 -6.75
N ASP A 137 9.56 -20.55 -5.51
CA ASP A 137 9.28 -21.60 -4.51
C ASP A 137 7.77 -22.01 -4.47
N VAL A 138 6.98 -21.66 -5.49
CA VAL A 138 5.56 -22.06 -5.58
C VAL A 138 5.41 -23.31 -6.44
N ASP A 139 4.91 -24.38 -5.82
CA ASP A 139 4.61 -25.66 -6.46
C ASP A 139 3.54 -25.49 -7.56
N PRO A 140 3.83 -25.88 -8.82
CA PRO A 140 2.91 -25.72 -9.95
C PRO A 140 1.63 -26.57 -9.86
N ASP A 141 1.54 -27.50 -8.89
CA ASP A 141 0.37 -28.37 -8.71
C ASP A 141 -0.64 -27.83 -7.66
N THR A 142 -0.46 -26.61 -7.16
CA THR A 142 -1.41 -25.99 -6.21
C THR A 142 -2.66 -25.48 -6.96
N PRO A 143 -3.88 -25.97 -6.66
CA PRO A 143 -5.08 -25.58 -7.40
C PRO A 143 -5.51 -24.15 -7.02
N VAL A 144 -5.18 -23.19 -7.89
CA VAL A 144 -5.60 -21.79 -7.77
C VAL A 144 -7.08 -21.66 -8.13
N VAL A 145 -7.89 -21.21 -7.18
CA VAL A 145 -9.29 -20.81 -7.42
C VAL A 145 -9.27 -19.41 -8.02
N ASN A 146 -9.20 -19.34 -9.36
CA ASN A 146 -9.12 -18.08 -10.09
C ASN A 146 -10.49 -17.36 -10.14
N ASP A 147 -10.76 -16.46 -9.18
CA ASP A 147 -11.67 -15.31 -9.37
C ASP A 147 -10.93 -13.96 -9.30
N ASN A 148 -9.61 -13.99 -9.22
CA ASN A 148 -8.74 -12.84 -9.35
C ASN A 148 -8.48 -12.58 -10.83
N THR A 149 -9.20 -11.62 -11.42
CA THR A 149 -8.69 -10.87 -12.57
C THR A 149 -7.30 -10.35 -12.21
N GLY A 150 -6.24 -10.98 -12.75
CA GLY A 150 -4.83 -10.87 -12.33
C GLY A 150 -4.18 -9.49 -12.47
N ASN A 151 -4.79 -8.46 -11.90
CA ASN A 151 -4.39 -7.07 -12.01
C ASN A 151 -4.72 -6.21 -10.77
N THR A 152 -5.49 -6.74 -9.81
CA THR A 152 -5.84 -6.04 -8.57
C THR A 152 -4.94 -6.53 -7.44
N ILE A 153 -4.17 -5.63 -6.83
CA ILE A 153 -3.39 -5.93 -5.63
C ILE A 153 -4.37 -6.24 -4.50
N LEU A 154 -4.16 -7.38 -3.84
CA LEU A 154 -4.95 -7.77 -2.67
C LEU A 154 -4.64 -6.80 -1.54
N THR A 155 -5.65 -6.14 -0.97
CA THR A 155 -5.45 -5.18 0.13
C THR A 155 -5.26 -5.91 1.47
N PRO A 156 -4.63 -5.28 2.48
CA PRO A 156 -4.51 -5.90 3.80
C PRO A 156 -5.87 -6.22 4.44
N GLU A 157 -6.90 -5.41 4.19
CA GLU A 157 -8.28 -5.67 4.63
C GLU A 157 -8.79 -6.99 4.04
N ARG A 158 -8.61 -7.17 2.72
CA ARG A 158 -9.06 -8.39 2.04
C ARG A 158 -8.25 -9.60 2.49
N ALA A 159 -6.96 -9.45 2.79
CA ALA A 159 -6.15 -10.51 3.39
C ALA A 159 -6.68 -10.94 4.75
N VAL A 160 -7.08 -9.98 5.60
CA VAL A 160 -7.68 -10.25 6.92
C VAL A 160 -9.01 -10.98 6.77
N GLU A 161 -9.88 -10.54 5.86
CA GLU A 161 -11.14 -11.24 5.57
C GLU A 161 -10.89 -12.69 5.14
N ILE A 162 -9.98 -12.92 4.20
CA ILE A 162 -9.63 -14.26 3.72
C ILE A 162 -9.10 -15.13 4.87
N ALA A 163 -8.23 -14.59 5.72
CA ALA A 163 -7.69 -15.31 6.87
C ALA A 163 -8.77 -15.67 7.90
N VAL A 164 -9.71 -14.76 8.17
CA VAL A 164 -10.84 -14.99 9.08
C VAL A 164 -11.82 -16.02 8.51
N GLU A 165 -12.16 -15.91 7.22
CA GLU A 165 -12.98 -16.89 6.51
C GLU A 165 -12.32 -18.28 6.57
N TYR A 166 -11.01 -18.36 6.29
CA TYR A 166 -10.23 -19.59 6.43
C TYR A 166 -10.34 -20.15 7.85
N ALA A 167 -10.15 -19.32 8.87
CA ALA A 167 -10.20 -19.76 10.25
C ALA A 167 -11.58 -20.34 10.63
N ILE A 168 -12.66 -19.64 10.29
CA ILE A 168 -14.04 -20.09 10.57
C ILE A 168 -14.34 -21.42 9.87
N LEU A 169 -13.87 -21.61 8.64
CA LEU A 169 -14.14 -22.81 7.86
C LEU A 169 -13.34 -24.04 8.31
N ASN A 170 -12.15 -23.85 8.88
CA ASN A 170 -11.21 -24.93 9.16
C ASN A 170 -11.10 -25.30 10.65
N PHE A 171 -11.48 -24.42 11.57
CA PHE A 171 -11.34 -24.64 13.01
C PHE A 171 -12.70 -24.76 13.72
N ARG A 172 -12.89 -25.87 14.42
CA ARG A 172 -14.16 -26.22 15.09
C ARG A 172 -14.49 -25.31 16.27
N GLU A 173 -13.48 -24.66 16.83
CA GLU A 173 -13.59 -23.64 17.86
C GLU A 173 -14.43 -22.45 17.41
N LEU A 174 -14.53 -22.24 16.09
CA LEU A 174 -15.32 -21.17 15.46
C LEU A 174 -16.61 -21.69 14.81
N ASP A 175 -17.03 -22.93 15.08
CA ASP A 175 -18.28 -23.50 14.55
C ASP A 175 -19.48 -22.61 14.90
N GLY A 176 -20.12 -22.03 13.87
CA GLY A 176 -21.30 -21.16 14.04
C GLY A 176 -20.98 -19.69 14.36
N VAL A 177 -19.70 -19.31 14.42
CA VAL A 177 -19.26 -17.91 14.45
C VAL A 177 -19.35 -17.33 13.03
N THR A 178 -19.77 -16.07 12.92
CA THR A 178 -19.81 -15.32 11.65
C THR A 178 -18.64 -14.34 11.56
N ALA A 179 -18.13 -14.16 10.35
CA ALA A 179 -17.15 -13.12 10.08
C ALA A 179 -17.78 -11.72 10.25
N PRO A 180 -17.00 -10.72 10.71
CA PRO A 180 -17.41 -9.31 10.70
C PRO A 180 -17.79 -8.81 9.31
N GLU A 181 -18.77 -7.90 9.23
CA GLU A 181 -19.13 -7.20 7.98
C GLU A 181 -18.29 -5.92 7.77
N GLY A 182 -17.53 -5.51 8.77
CA GLY A 182 -16.65 -4.35 8.74
C GLY A 182 -15.72 -4.33 9.96
N TRP A 183 -14.67 -3.52 9.88
CA TRP A 183 -13.61 -3.47 10.89
C TRP A 183 -13.37 -2.04 11.36
N GLU A 184 -13.14 -1.88 12.66
CA GLU A 184 -12.41 -0.72 13.18
C GLU A 184 -10.92 -0.97 12.99
N VAL A 185 -10.23 -0.06 12.28
CA VAL A 185 -8.81 -0.21 11.91
C VAL A 185 -7.94 0.76 12.70
N GLU A 186 -6.90 0.23 13.36
CA GLU A 186 -5.88 0.97 14.08
C GLU A 186 -4.51 0.73 13.42
N ASP A 187 -3.82 1.80 13.01
CA ASP A 187 -2.44 1.69 12.53
C ASP A 187 -1.48 1.49 13.72
N LEU A 188 -0.71 0.41 13.66
CA LEU A 188 0.29 0.02 14.65
C LEU A 188 1.72 0.18 14.13
N THR A 189 1.90 0.78 12.95
CA THR A 189 3.20 1.03 12.33
C THR A 189 3.98 2.05 13.17
N PRO A 190 5.18 1.70 13.68
CA PRO A 190 5.99 2.63 14.45
C PRO A 190 6.38 3.86 13.62
N GLU A 191 6.31 5.06 14.22
CA GLU A 191 6.74 6.29 13.56
C GLU A 191 8.19 6.19 13.05
N GLY A 192 8.40 6.54 11.78
CA GLY A 192 9.71 6.50 11.12
C GLY A 192 10.19 5.12 10.67
N LEU A 193 9.39 4.06 10.83
CA LEU A 193 9.67 2.76 10.21
C LEU A 193 9.33 2.82 8.72
N LEU A 194 10.34 2.65 7.88
CA LEU A 194 10.17 2.56 6.43
C LEU A 194 10.27 1.10 6.00
N GLY A 195 9.43 0.70 5.04
CA GLY A 195 9.51 -0.64 4.42
C GLY A 195 8.65 -1.71 5.08
N ALA A 196 7.96 -1.42 6.17
CA ALA A 196 7.00 -2.33 6.79
C ALA A 196 5.81 -1.57 7.37
N SER A 197 4.65 -2.21 7.37
CA SER A 197 3.40 -1.69 7.94
C SER A 197 2.77 -2.75 8.84
N LYS A 198 2.04 -2.30 9.85
CA LYS A 198 1.26 -3.15 10.74
C LYS A 198 -0.06 -2.46 11.09
N ALA A 199 -1.17 -3.15 10.94
CA ALA A 199 -2.48 -2.67 11.35
C ALA A 199 -3.19 -3.69 12.24
N ARG A 200 -4.13 -3.20 13.04
CA ARG A 200 -5.05 -4.00 13.85
C ARG A 200 -6.48 -3.75 13.41
N TYR A 201 -7.20 -4.83 13.23
CA TYR A 201 -8.60 -4.87 12.83
C TYR A 201 -9.41 -5.43 14.01
N THR A 202 -10.39 -4.67 14.48
CA THR A 202 -11.25 -5.08 15.60
C THR A 202 -12.73 -4.99 15.23
N ASP A 203 -13.48 -6.02 15.61
CA ASP A 203 -14.94 -6.02 15.56
C ASP A 203 -15.48 -6.99 16.62
N GLU A 204 -16.34 -6.50 17.51
CA GLU A 204 -16.89 -7.26 18.65
C GLU A 204 -15.84 -8.08 19.43
N ALA A 205 -15.79 -9.39 19.22
CA ALA A 205 -14.89 -10.33 19.88
C ALA A 205 -13.62 -10.64 19.06
N TRP A 206 -13.52 -10.12 17.83
CA TRP A 206 -12.38 -10.29 16.95
C TRP A 206 -11.31 -9.22 17.20
N THR A 207 -10.06 -9.65 17.24
CA THR A 207 -8.88 -8.80 17.18
C THR A 207 -7.87 -9.47 16.26
N VAL A 208 -7.64 -8.86 15.10
CA VAL A 208 -6.74 -9.38 14.08
C VAL A 208 -5.61 -8.40 13.84
N ASP A 209 -4.37 -8.83 14.04
CA ASP A 209 -3.18 -8.06 13.70
C ASP A 209 -2.68 -8.52 12.33
N ALA A 210 -2.50 -7.60 11.39
CA ALA A 210 -1.86 -7.88 10.10
C ALA A 210 -0.58 -7.05 9.95
N SER A 211 0.47 -7.66 9.40
CA SER A 211 1.73 -6.98 9.10
C SER A 211 2.28 -7.39 7.74
N TRP A 212 2.88 -6.45 7.03
CA TRP A 212 3.40 -6.67 5.69
C TRP A 212 4.58 -5.76 5.36
N ALA A 213 5.39 -6.17 4.39
CA ALA A 213 6.41 -5.31 3.80
C ALA A 213 5.76 -4.28 2.87
N VAL A 214 6.30 -3.06 2.81
CA VAL A 214 5.83 -2.00 1.91
C VAL A 214 6.37 -2.24 0.50
N VAL A 215 5.93 -3.32 -0.13
CA VAL A 215 6.28 -3.73 -1.51
C VAL A 215 5.02 -3.83 -2.38
N TRP A 216 5.17 -4.11 -3.67
CA TRP A 216 4.05 -4.14 -4.62
C TRP A 216 3.13 -5.36 -4.42
N LYS A 217 3.71 -6.54 -4.21
CA LYS A 217 3.00 -7.79 -3.94
C LYS A 217 3.41 -8.33 -2.57
N PRO A 218 2.96 -7.70 -1.47
CA PRO A 218 3.30 -8.18 -0.14
C PRO A 218 2.63 -9.51 0.16
N VAL A 219 3.34 -10.35 0.92
CA VAL A 219 2.73 -11.43 1.68
C VAL A 219 2.32 -10.85 3.04
N TYR A 220 1.06 -11.03 3.41
CA TYR A 220 0.51 -10.57 4.68
C TYR A 220 0.74 -11.63 5.74
N THR A 221 1.33 -11.26 6.86
CA THR A 221 1.29 -12.09 8.08
C THR A 221 0.09 -11.66 8.90
N VAL A 222 -0.79 -12.60 9.23
CA VAL A 222 -2.05 -12.35 9.93
C VAL A 222 -2.08 -13.16 11.23
N GLU A 223 -2.44 -12.50 12.32
CA GLU A 223 -2.58 -13.09 13.65
C GLU A 223 -3.98 -12.80 14.18
N ILE A 224 -4.80 -13.85 14.30
CA ILE A 224 -6.20 -13.79 14.70
C ILE A 224 -6.32 -14.12 16.17
N ASN A 225 -7.06 -13.30 16.90
CA ASN A 225 -7.52 -13.57 18.25
C ASN A 225 -9.04 -13.38 18.30
N TYR A 226 -9.77 -14.43 18.70
CA TYR A 226 -11.20 -14.37 18.94
C TYR A 226 -11.47 -14.60 20.44
N GLY A 227 -11.98 -13.57 21.11
CA GLY A 227 -12.26 -13.55 22.55
C GLY A 227 -13.66 -14.01 22.94
N GLY A 228 -14.45 -14.55 22.00
CA GLY A 228 -15.80 -15.03 22.25
C GLY A 228 -15.86 -16.38 22.97
N GLU A 229 -17.04 -16.99 22.99
CA GLU A 229 -17.21 -18.34 23.55
C GLU A 229 -16.34 -19.34 22.76
N GLY A 230 -15.59 -20.19 23.45
CA GLY A 230 -14.63 -21.11 22.84
C GLY A 230 -13.19 -20.59 22.87
N GLY A 231 -12.98 -19.29 22.60
CA GLY A 231 -11.66 -18.66 22.54
C GLY A 231 -10.78 -19.25 21.43
N PHE A 232 -10.22 -18.41 20.56
CA PHE A 232 -9.42 -18.91 19.45
C PHE A 232 -8.23 -18.01 19.16
N HIS A 233 -7.11 -18.63 18.80
CA HIS A 233 -5.89 -17.96 18.37
C HIS A 233 -5.31 -18.69 17.17
N TRP A 234 -4.93 -17.94 16.15
CA TRP A 234 -4.31 -18.47 14.94
C TRP A 234 -3.33 -17.49 14.34
N LYS A 235 -2.32 -18.01 13.65
CA LYS A 235 -1.36 -17.22 12.92
C LYS A 235 -1.04 -17.87 11.59
N GLY A 236 -0.94 -17.07 10.55
CA GLY A 236 -0.61 -17.55 9.21
C GLY A 236 -0.23 -16.42 8.27
N THR A 237 -0.13 -16.76 6.99
CA THR A 237 0.12 -15.81 5.91
C THR A 237 -0.95 -15.88 4.85
N VAL A 238 -1.19 -14.75 4.18
CA VAL A 238 -2.02 -14.64 2.98
C VAL A 238 -1.20 -13.99 1.88
N ASP A 239 -1.08 -14.64 0.72
CA ASP A 239 -0.39 -14.07 -0.44
C ASP A 239 -1.33 -13.26 -1.35
N GLN A 240 -0.78 -12.71 -2.44
CA GLN A 240 -1.53 -11.89 -3.39
C GLN A 240 -2.52 -12.67 -4.26
N ASP A 241 -2.37 -14.00 -4.31
CA ASP A 241 -3.31 -14.89 -4.98
C ASP A 241 -4.44 -15.34 -4.03
N GLY A 242 -4.38 -14.92 -2.76
CA GLY A 242 -5.34 -15.27 -1.72
C GLY A 242 -5.07 -16.64 -1.08
N ASN A 243 -3.92 -17.26 -1.33
CA ASN A 243 -3.57 -18.53 -0.70
C ASN A 243 -3.23 -18.30 0.78
N VAL A 244 -3.74 -19.18 1.64
CA VAL A 244 -3.50 -19.14 3.09
C VAL A 244 -2.52 -20.24 3.48
N ALA A 245 -1.49 -19.90 4.24
CA ALA A 245 -0.57 -20.85 4.85
C ALA A 245 -0.50 -20.65 6.37
N GLU A 246 -0.62 -21.72 7.14
CA GLU A 246 -0.51 -21.67 8.60
C GLU A 246 0.94 -21.50 9.04
N MET A 247 1.16 -20.73 10.10
CA MET A 247 2.47 -20.59 10.75
C MET A 247 2.43 -21.28 12.12
N GLU A 248 3.49 -22.03 12.43
CA GLU A 248 3.69 -22.65 13.76
C GLU A 248 3.93 -21.63 14.88
#